data_AF-A0A9D8HSP7-F1
#
_entry.id   AF-A0A9D8HSP7-F1
#
_cell.length_a   1.000
_cell.length_b   1.000
_cell.length_c   1.000
_cell.angle_alpha   90.00
_cell.angle_beta   90.00
_cell.angle_gamma   90.00
#
_symmetry.space_group_name_H-M   'P 1'
#
loop_
_entity.id
_entity.type
_entity.pdbx_description
1 polymer ?
#
loop_
_entity_poly.entity_id
_entity_poly.type
_entity_poly.pdbx_seq_one_letter_code
_entity_poly.pdbx_strand_id
1 'polypeptide(L)'
;MVNYKNASLIVLATRENIANCKVLETGEKILLRLSSYELFQIAPGEIATIGIKKIWEFGGNKYISGKLIDYQIKVDLFGLKPLKLTDWEYWDPAEEFEEESDEDEQIIEETDDYYKAIINAGKRPCYEMEQVVPGDK
;
A
#
# COMPACT_ATOMS: atom_id res chain seq x y z
N MET A 1 15.11 21.86 -13.40
CA MET A 1 14.71 20.97 -12.29
C MET A 1 14.96 21.71 -10.99
N VAL A 2 13.94 21.86 -10.14
CA VAL A 2 14.11 22.44 -8.80
C VAL A 2 14.78 21.38 -7.93
N ASN A 3 15.99 21.67 -7.43
CA ASN A 3 16.75 20.74 -6.60
C ASN A 3 16.27 20.91 -5.14
N TYR A 4 15.35 20.04 -4.71
CA TYR A 4 14.91 20.04 -3.32
C TYR A 4 15.93 19.30 -2.46
N LYS A 5 16.20 19.82 -1.25
CA LYS A 5 16.85 19.01 -0.22
C LYS A 5 15.86 17.93 0.18
N ASN A 6 16.25 16.66 0.08
CA ASN A 6 15.38 15.54 0.41
C ASN A 6 15.50 15.17 1.89
N ALA A 7 14.41 14.68 2.46
CA ALA A 7 14.39 14.01 3.76
C ALA A 7 13.68 12.66 3.62
N SER A 8 14.29 11.60 4.16
CA SER A 8 13.66 10.29 4.29
C SER A 8 13.02 10.19 5.67
N LEU A 9 11.72 9.91 5.69
CA LEU A 9 10.88 9.92 6.89
C LEU A 9 10.20 8.57 7.06
N ILE A 10 10.36 7.95 8.23
CA ILE A 10 9.56 6.79 8.63
C ILE A 10 8.18 7.30 9.03
N VAL A 11 7.13 6.81 8.36
CA VAL A 11 5.73 7.16 8.64
C VAL A 11 5.24 6.31 9.81
N LEU A 12 4.82 6.95 10.90
CA LEU A 12 4.34 6.27 12.10
C LEU A 12 2.82 6.23 12.18
N ALA A 13 2.18 7.33 11.78
CA ALA A 13 0.73 7.46 11.78
C ALA A 13 0.30 8.56 10.81
N THR A 14 -0.76 8.34 10.04
CA THR A 14 -1.37 9.33 9.17
C THR A 14 -2.68 9.86 9.79
N ARG A 15 -2.99 11.12 9.50
CA ARG A 15 -4.25 11.82 9.81
C ARG A 15 -4.60 12.67 8.58
N GLU A 16 -5.80 13.26 8.48
CA GLU A 16 -6.29 13.92 7.24
C GLU A 16 -5.26 14.70 6.38
N ASN A 17 -4.42 15.54 6.98
CA ASN A 17 -3.40 16.32 6.25
C ASN A 17 -2.01 16.35 6.92
N ILE A 18 -1.81 15.48 7.93
CA ILE A 18 -0.58 15.44 8.72
C ILE A 18 -0.19 13.98 8.96
N ALA A 19 1.09 13.66 8.82
CA ALA A 19 1.68 12.41 9.26
C ALA A 19 2.65 12.65 10.42
N ASN A 20 2.58 11.78 11.43
CA ASN A 20 3.62 11.67 12.44
C ASN A 20 4.74 10.82 11.87
N CYS A 21 5.95 11.37 11.91
CA CYS A 21 7.11 10.74 11.29
C CYS A 21 8.32 10.74 12.24
N LYS A 22 9.29 9.90 11.91
CA LYS A 22 10.67 10.06 12.36
C LYS A 22 11.59 10.30 11.17
N VAL A 23 12.56 11.18 11.32
CA VAL A 23 13.66 11.29 10.36
C VAL A 23 14.45 9.98 10.39
N LEU A 24 14.65 9.36 9.23
CA LEU A 24 15.30 8.04 9.14
C LEU A 24 16.71 8.05 9.73
N GLU A 25 17.50 9.10 9.45
CA GLU A 25 18.90 9.22 9.85
C GLU A 25 19.09 9.51 11.35
N THR A 26 18.23 10.35 11.93
CA THR A 26 18.43 10.87 13.30
C THR A 26 17.43 10.32 14.31
N GLY A 27 16.35 9.68 13.85
CA GLY A 27 15.24 9.27 14.70
C GLY A 27 14.41 10.43 15.27
N GLU A 28 14.71 11.68 14.90
CA GLU A 28 14.01 12.88 15.37
C GLU A 28 12.53 12.82 14.98
N LYS A 29 11.64 13.05 15.94
CA LYS A 29 10.19 13.10 15.69
C LYS A 29 9.83 14.38 14.95
N ILE A 30 9.01 14.25 13.92
CA ILE A 30 8.58 15.38 13.10
C ILE A 30 7.16 15.20 12.60
N LEU A 31 6.47 16.32 12.36
CA LEU A 31 5.15 16.33 11.74
C LEU A 31 5.29 16.68 10.26
N LEU A 32 4.97 15.74 9.39
CA LEU A 32 4.94 15.94 7.95
C LEU A 32 3.57 16.49 7.54
N ARG A 33 3.55 17.58 6.78
CA ARG A 33 2.34 18.17 6.19
C ARG A 33 2.44 18.13 4.68
N LEU A 34 1.51 17.40 4.06
CA LEU A 34 1.36 17.29 2.61
C LEU A 34 -0.07 17.66 2.20
N SER A 35 -0.34 17.69 0.90
CA SER A 35 -1.72 17.68 0.42
C SER A 35 -2.42 16.36 0.83
N SER A 36 -3.74 16.37 0.99
CA SER A 36 -4.47 15.15 1.34
C SER A 36 -4.25 14.04 0.30
N TYR A 37 -4.19 14.37 -0.98
CA TYR A 37 -3.90 13.41 -2.06
C TYR A 37 -2.51 12.75 -1.93
N GLU A 38 -1.47 13.51 -1.61
CA GLU A 38 -0.14 12.93 -1.38
C GLU A 38 -0.10 12.11 -0.09
N LEU A 39 -0.85 12.49 0.94
CA LEU A 39 -0.88 11.75 2.19
C LEU A 39 -1.62 10.41 2.07
N PHE A 40 -2.61 10.30 1.19
CA PHE A 40 -3.28 9.04 0.87
C PHE A 40 -2.37 8.01 0.16
N GLN A 41 -1.25 8.45 -0.40
CA GLN A 41 -0.29 7.55 -1.07
C GLN A 41 0.65 6.86 -0.08
N ILE A 42 0.73 7.31 1.18
CA ILE A 42 1.66 6.77 2.17
C ILE A 42 0.92 6.05 3.31
N ALA A 43 1.49 4.95 3.78
CA ALA A 43 0.96 4.15 4.89
C ALA A 43 1.91 4.14 6.11
N PRO A 44 1.39 3.96 7.33
CA PRO A 44 2.23 3.68 8.49
C PRO A 44 3.15 2.48 8.26
N GLY A 45 4.42 2.60 8.65
CA GLY A 45 5.46 1.60 8.43
C GLY A 45 6.32 1.84 7.19
N GLU A 46 5.88 2.71 6.27
CA GLU A 46 6.66 3.07 5.08
C GLU A 46 7.72 4.14 5.36
N ILE A 47 8.67 4.22 4.44
CA ILE A 47 9.65 5.31 4.35
C ILE A 47 9.23 6.21 3.19
N ALA A 48 8.87 7.46 3.51
CA ALA A 48 8.53 8.49 2.53
C ALA A 48 9.74 9.42 2.30
N THR A 49 10.07 9.66 1.02
CA THR A 49 11.08 10.65 0.62
C THR A 49 10.39 11.95 0.25
N ILE A 50 10.69 13.01 1.00
CA ILE A 50 10.05 14.31 0.85
C ILE A 50 11.05 15.32 0.27
N GLY A 51 10.68 15.94 -0.84
CA GLY A 51 11.37 17.12 -1.36
C GLY A 51 10.97 18.32 -0.51
N ILE A 52 11.84 18.74 0.40
CA ILE A 52 11.51 19.72 1.43
C ILE A 52 11.31 21.10 0.81
N LYS A 53 10.13 21.68 1.03
CA LYS A 53 9.81 23.07 0.66
C LYS A 53 9.95 24.01 1.85
N LYS A 54 9.52 23.57 3.04
CA LYS A 54 9.52 24.39 4.26
C LYS A 54 9.75 23.52 5.49
N ILE A 55 10.55 24.02 6.43
CA ILE A 55 10.71 23.49 7.78
C ILE A 55 10.35 24.62 8.75
N TRP A 56 9.60 24.31 9.81
CA TRP A 56 9.30 25.27 10.87
C TRP A 56 9.01 24.56 12.19
N GLU A 57 9.03 25.32 13.29
CA GLU A 57 8.64 24.84 14.61
C GLU A 57 7.37 25.54 15.06
N PHE A 58 6.45 24.80 15.67
CA PHE A 58 5.23 25.34 16.24
C PHE A 58 4.73 24.44 17.37
N GLY A 59 4.34 25.04 18.51
CA GLY A 59 3.83 24.28 19.65
C GLY A 59 4.79 23.19 20.17
N GLY A 60 6.10 23.44 20.11
CA GLY A 60 7.14 22.48 20.51
C GLY A 60 7.37 21.31 19.54
N ASN A 61 6.69 21.30 18.39
CA ASN A 61 6.87 20.29 17.35
C ASN A 61 7.56 20.88 16.14
N LYS A 62 8.46 20.10 15.54
CA LYS A 62 9.07 20.41 14.25
C LYS A 62 8.15 19.91 13.13
N TYR A 63 8.06 20.69 12.07
CA TYR A 63 7.24 20.40 10.91
C TYR A 63 8.06 20.43 9.63
N ILE A 64 7.74 19.53 8.71
CA ILE A 64 8.19 19.57 7.31
C ILE A 64 6.95 19.68 6.42
N SER A 65 7.03 20.53 5.40
CA SER A 65 6.16 20.41 4.22
C SER A 65 6.98 20.42 2.95
N GLY A 66 6.40 19.88 1.89
CA GLY A 66 7.13 19.62 0.67
C GLY A 66 6.27 18.92 -0.37
N LYS A 67 6.95 18.19 -1.24
CA LYS A 67 6.34 17.29 -2.21
C LYS A 67 6.73 15.86 -1.89
N LEU A 68 5.79 14.92 -2.01
CA LEU A 68 6.12 13.49 -1.97
C LEU A 68 6.89 13.13 -3.25
N ILE A 69 8.11 12.60 -3.10
CA ILE A 69 8.98 12.22 -4.22
C ILE A 69 8.92 10.71 -4.46
N ASP A 70 8.98 9.94 -3.38
CA ASP A 70 8.98 8.48 -3.40
C ASP A 70 8.43 7.96 -2.06
N TYR A 71 7.92 6.74 -2.04
CA TYR A 71 7.50 6.03 -0.84
C TYR A 71 7.72 4.54 -1.03
N GLN A 72 8.22 3.88 0.01
CA GLN A 72 8.53 2.45 -0.06
C GLN A 72 8.44 1.78 1.31
N ILE A 73 8.04 0.52 1.31
CA ILE A 73 8.21 -0.39 2.45
C ILE A 73 9.50 -1.20 2.29
N LYS A 74 10.34 -1.21 3.31
CA LYS A 74 11.58 -2.01 3.34
C LYS A 74 11.31 -3.41 3.87
N VAL A 75 10.59 -4.21 3.08
CA VAL A 75 10.14 -5.57 3.43
C VAL A 75 11.31 -6.46 3.88
N ASP A 76 12.47 -6.30 3.24
CA ASP A 76 13.72 -7.01 3.51
C ASP A 76 14.27 -6.77 4.92
N LEU A 77 14.05 -5.60 5.50
CA LEU A 77 14.51 -5.27 6.86
C LEU A 77 13.67 -5.90 7.96
N PHE A 78 12.44 -6.33 7.67
CA PHE A 78 11.60 -6.95 8.69
C PHE A 78 12.03 -8.38 9.03
N GLY A 79 12.95 -8.98 8.25
CA GLY A 79 13.37 -10.36 8.44
C GLY A 79 12.21 -11.35 8.33
N LEU A 80 11.13 -10.95 7.63
CA LEU A 80 9.97 -11.82 7.41
C LEU A 80 10.41 -12.98 6.54
N LYS A 81 10.18 -14.19 7.03
CA LYS A 81 10.25 -15.38 6.19
C LYS A 81 8.96 -15.40 5.36
N PRO A 82 9.02 -15.29 4.03
CA PRO A 82 7.82 -15.40 3.21
C PRO A 82 7.13 -16.73 3.47
N LEU A 83 5.80 -16.70 3.51
CA LEU A 83 4.99 -17.92 3.56
C LEU A 83 5.28 -18.75 2.33
N LYS A 84 5.41 -20.06 2.51
CA LYS A 84 5.60 -20.96 1.38
C LYS A 84 4.38 -20.85 0.45
N LEU A 85 4.62 -20.70 -0.84
CA LEU A 85 3.61 -20.90 -1.88
C LEU A 85 3.73 -22.33 -2.39
N THR A 86 2.62 -23.06 -2.39
CA THR A 86 2.52 -24.38 -3.02
C THR A 86 1.75 -24.22 -4.32
N ASP A 87 2.28 -24.74 -5.43
CA ASP A 87 1.59 -24.70 -6.71
C ASP A 87 0.25 -25.45 -6.60
N TRP A 88 -0.83 -24.77 -6.95
CA TRP A 88 -2.19 -25.32 -7.00
C TRP A 88 -2.70 -25.22 -8.44
N GLU A 89 -1.87 -25.68 -9.37
CA GLU A 89 -2.13 -25.66 -10.82
C GLU A 89 -2.51 -24.26 -11.35
N TYR A 90 -3.56 -24.17 -12.15
CA TYR A 90 -4.01 -22.96 -12.79
C TYR A 90 -5.50 -22.75 -12.49
N TRP A 91 -5.83 -21.54 -12.05
CA TRP A 91 -7.21 -21.11 -11.86
C TRP A 91 -7.77 -20.60 -13.19
N ASP A 92 -8.90 -21.15 -13.61
CA ASP A 92 -9.64 -20.71 -14.79
C ASP A 92 -10.89 -19.93 -14.38
N PRO A 93 -10.94 -18.59 -14.60
CA PRO A 93 -12.11 -17.80 -14.25
C PRO A 93 -13.41 -18.30 -14.90
N ALA A 94 -13.32 -18.89 -16.09
CA ALA A 94 -14.51 -19.37 -16.80
C ALA A 94 -15.11 -20.64 -16.16
N GLU A 95 -14.32 -21.39 -15.38
CA GLU A 95 -14.76 -22.62 -14.70
C GLU A 95 -15.12 -22.39 -13.23
N GLU A 96 -14.60 -21.33 -12.61
CA GLU A 96 -14.60 -21.14 -11.15
C GLU A 96 -15.54 -20.03 -10.64
N PHE A 97 -16.01 -19.13 -11.51
CA PHE A 97 -17.07 -18.21 -11.10
C PHE A 97 -18.39 -18.98 -10.96
N GLU A 98 -19.05 -18.83 -9.81
CA GLU A 98 -20.44 -19.30 -9.64
C GLU A 98 -21.35 -18.42 -10.49
N GLU A 99 -22.29 -19.01 -11.24
CA GLU A 99 -23.29 -18.24 -11.99
C GLU A 99 -24.24 -17.56 -11.00
N GLU A 100 -24.01 -16.28 -10.71
CA GLU A 100 -24.91 -15.46 -9.91
C GLU A 100 -25.84 -14.65 -10.81
N SER A 101 -27.12 -14.57 -10.45
CA SER A 101 -28.10 -13.75 -11.19
C SER A 101 -28.44 -12.47 -10.44
N ASP A 102 -28.63 -11.37 -11.17
CA ASP A 102 -29.12 -10.11 -10.63
C ASP A 102 -30.65 -10.10 -10.43
N GLU A 103 -31.20 -8.94 -10.05
CA GLU A 103 -32.64 -8.74 -9.83
C GLU A 103 -33.48 -8.94 -11.11
N ASP A 104 -32.86 -8.81 -12.29
CA ASP A 104 -33.48 -8.98 -13.60
C ASP A 104 -33.27 -10.40 -14.17
N GLU A 105 -32.82 -11.35 -13.34
CA GLU A 105 -32.51 -12.75 -13.68
C GLU A 105 -31.41 -12.90 -14.74
N GLN A 106 -30.51 -11.90 -14.89
CA GLN A 106 -29.37 -11.99 -15.79
C GLN A 106 -28.12 -12.47 -15.05
N ILE A 107 -27.34 -13.34 -15.71
CA ILE A 107 -26.07 -13.81 -15.17
C ILE A 107 -25.09 -12.63 -15.09
N ILE A 108 -24.64 -12.30 -13.87
CA ILE A 108 -23.80 -11.13 -13.58
C ILE A 108 -22.48 -11.22 -14.32
N GLU A 109 -21.88 -12.42 -14.38
CA GLU A 109 -20.61 -12.68 -15.07
C GLU A 109 -20.70 -12.41 -16.58
N GLU A 110 -21.89 -12.54 -17.15
CA GLU A 110 -22.18 -12.31 -18.58
C GLU A 110 -22.57 -10.88 -18.91
N THR A 111 -22.93 -10.07 -17.90
CA THR A 111 -23.41 -8.70 -18.12
C THR A 111 -22.42 -7.66 -17.64
N ASP A 112 -21.77 -7.88 -16.49
CA ASP A 112 -20.85 -6.95 -15.86
C ASP A 112 -19.44 -6.96 -16.51
N ASP A 113 -18.97 -5.78 -16.89
CA ASP A 113 -17.67 -5.58 -17.55
C ASP A 113 -16.47 -5.98 -16.66
N TYR A 114 -16.62 -5.93 -15.33
CA TYR A 114 -15.59 -6.36 -14.39
C TYR A 114 -15.32 -7.87 -14.52
N TYR A 115 -16.37 -8.69 -14.49
CA TYR A 115 -16.25 -10.15 -14.61
C TYR A 115 -15.80 -10.56 -16.01
N LYS A 116 -16.36 -9.94 -17.06
CA LYS A 116 -15.90 -10.14 -18.45
C LYS A 116 -14.42 -9.87 -18.60
N ALA A 117 -13.90 -8.80 -17.99
CA ALA A 117 -12.47 -8.49 -18.07
C ALA A 117 -11.63 -9.58 -17.41
N ILE A 118 -12.08 -10.15 -16.30
CA ILE A 118 -11.38 -11.25 -15.61
C ILE A 118 -11.44 -12.54 -16.44
N ILE A 119 -12.60 -12.92 -16.95
CA ILE A 119 -12.79 -14.13 -17.78
C ILE A 119 -11.95 -14.03 -19.06
N ASN A 120 -11.99 -12.88 -19.75
CA ASN A 120 -11.21 -12.66 -20.98
C ASN A 120 -9.69 -12.66 -20.74
N ALA A 121 -9.23 -12.36 -19.53
CA ALA A 121 -7.81 -12.47 -19.17
C ALA A 121 -7.34 -13.95 -19.09
N GLY A 122 -8.29 -14.88 -18.94
CA GLY A 122 -8.07 -16.32 -19.06
C GLY A 122 -7.35 -16.97 -17.88
N LYS A 123 -6.98 -18.23 -18.10
CA LYS A 123 -6.37 -19.13 -17.14
C LYS A 123 -5.03 -18.63 -16.63
N ARG A 124 -4.81 -18.67 -15.30
CA ARG A 124 -3.62 -18.11 -14.63
C ARG A 124 -3.10 -19.01 -13.51
N PRO A 125 -1.78 -18.98 -13.21
CA PRO A 125 -1.21 -19.78 -12.13
C PRO A 125 -1.91 -19.49 -10.80
N CYS A 126 -2.21 -20.55 -10.06
CA CYS A 126 -2.79 -20.49 -8.73
C CYS A 126 -1.81 -21.08 -7.72
N TYR A 127 -1.76 -20.48 -6.54
CA TYR A 127 -0.87 -20.90 -5.47
C TYR A 127 -1.63 -20.93 -4.16
N GLU A 128 -1.41 -21.96 -3.36
CA GLU A 128 -1.86 -22.01 -1.98
C GLU A 128 -0.77 -21.44 -1.06
N MET A 129 -1.14 -20.44 -0.26
CA MET A 129 -0.27 -19.91 0.80
C MET A 129 -0.24 -20.86 2.00
N GLU A 130 0.95 -21.07 2.57
CA GLU A 130 1.13 -21.73 3.86
C GLU A 130 0.18 -21.14 4.91
N GLN A 131 -0.68 -22.01 5.47
CA GLN A 131 -1.61 -21.63 6.51
C GLN A 131 -0.87 -21.48 7.84
N VAL A 132 -0.94 -20.28 8.42
CA VAL A 132 -0.42 -20.01 9.77
C VAL A 132 -1.59 -19.86 10.72
N VAL A 133 -1.78 -20.87 11.57
CA VAL A 133 -2.79 -20.80 12.64
C VAL A 133 -2.18 -20.08 13.84
N PRO A 134 -2.79 -19.00 14.35
CA PRO A 134 -2.29 -18.32 15.53
C PRO A 134 -2.18 -19.27 16.73
N GLY A 135 -0.97 -19.49 17.23
CA GLY A 135 -0.70 -20.37 18.37
C GLY A 135 -0.10 -21.74 18.03
N ASP A 136 -0.06 -22.10 16.75
CA ASP A 136 0.74 -23.22 16.29
C ASP A 136 2.24 -22.83 16.27
N LYS A 137 3.09 -23.80 16.60
CA LYS A 137 4.54 -23.59 16.84
C LYS A 137 5.37 -23.69 15.58
#